data_AF-A4X3B2-F1
#
_entry.id   AF-A4X3B2-F1
#
_cell.length_a   1.000
_cell.length_b   1.000
_cell.length_c   1.000
_cell.angle_alpha   90.00
_cell.angle_beta   90.00
_cell.angle_gamma   90.00
#
_symmetry.space_group_name_H-M   'P 1'
#
loop_
_entity.id
_entity.type
_entity.pdbx_description
1 polymer ?
#
loop_
_entity_poly.entity_id
_entity_poly.type
_entity_poly.pdbx_seq_one_letter_code
_entity_poly.pdbx_strand_id
1 'polypeptide(L)'
;MAQRQPAGTGRGGRLIRRCRRERVAVMRARRLVAAASLVVGLVALSGCRTEPGVAAYVGDQNITENTVDSLLDELRESSASTETPELGGPGPQLPSRSEVVGTLVLGEVCDQASADQGYQPRERVEPVQVAGQLGLPPESEYVRQLAALYTCLSGLPMGDSVAPTEQELAEVIAAGRTAGVIPADTPDDVVAGQLDGPQLREGLASRRVLAEAAGEYDVTVNPRYRPLEFPVLSFSPGVAAVSVLLGEPGSDAVTDVSSPEPLPPTGADQVA
;
A
#
# COMPACT_ATOMS: atom_id res chain seq x y z
N MET A 1 38.50 -12.61 43.61
CA MET A 1 38.32 -11.39 44.44
C MET A 1 37.09 -10.68 43.88
N ALA A 2 35.90 -10.99 44.40
CA ALA A 2 35.15 -10.28 45.47
C ALA A 2 34.03 -9.41 44.83
N GLN A 3 32.79 -9.90 44.74
CA GLN A 3 31.69 -9.82 45.73
C GLN A 3 31.01 -8.43 45.84
N ARG A 4 29.76 -8.30 45.38
CA ARG A 4 28.51 -8.30 46.22
C ARG A 4 27.33 -7.59 45.54
N GLN A 5 26.17 -8.25 45.61
CA GLN A 5 24.81 -7.68 45.50
C GLN A 5 24.48 -6.79 46.72
N PRO A 6 23.38 -6.04 46.67
CA PRO A 6 22.33 -6.36 47.64
C PRO A 6 20.88 -6.31 47.12
N ALA A 7 20.06 -7.13 47.79
CA ALA A 7 18.61 -7.18 47.76
C ALA A 7 17.96 -6.13 48.68
N GLY A 8 16.71 -5.75 48.40
CA GLY A 8 15.90 -4.89 49.25
C GLY A 8 14.42 -5.29 49.23
N THR A 9 14.00 -6.08 50.21
CA THR A 9 12.62 -6.45 50.56
C THR A 9 11.93 -5.39 51.42
N GLY A 10 10.63 -5.14 51.20
CA GLY A 10 9.78 -4.35 52.11
C GLY A 10 8.34 -4.86 52.16
N ARG A 11 8.01 -5.56 53.25
CA ARG A 11 6.68 -6.07 53.64
C ARG A 11 5.86 -5.01 54.41
N GLY A 12 4.54 -5.09 54.30
CA GLY A 12 3.57 -4.66 55.32
C GLY A 12 2.21 -4.38 54.69
N GLY A 13 1.05 -4.80 55.17
CA GLY A 13 0.65 -5.49 56.39
C GLY A 13 -0.89 -5.61 56.36
N ARG A 14 -1.40 -6.73 56.89
CA ARG A 14 -2.81 -7.16 56.93
C ARG A 14 -3.67 -6.34 57.91
N LEU A 15 -5.01 -6.40 57.75
CA LEU A 15 -6.00 -6.87 58.78
C LEU A 15 -7.45 -6.63 58.29
N ILE A 16 -8.22 -7.66 57.89
CA ILE A 16 -9.22 -8.45 58.66
C ILE A 16 -10.44 -7.67 59.21
N ARG A 17 -11.64 -8.00 58.71
CA ARG A 17 -12.93 -8.21 59.45
C ARG A 17 -13.81 -9.16 58.62
N ARG A 18 -13.85 -10.46 58.93
CA ARG A 18 -14.75 -11.24 59.83
C ARG A 18 -16.25 -11.28 59.47
N CYS A 19 -16.63 -12.51 59.13
CA CYS A 19 -17.90 -13.21 58.91
C CYS A 19 -19.12 -12.93 59.81
N ARG A 20 -20.33 -13.10 59.22
CA ARG A 20 -21.48 -13.90 59.74
C ARG A 20 -22.52 -14.04 58.59
N ARG A 21 -22.81 -15.20 57.97
CA ARG A 21 -23.68 -16.36 58.37
C ARG A 21 -25.03 -15.88 58.96
N GLU A 22 -26.21 -16.12 58.35
CA GLU A 22 -26.87 -17.44 58.20
C GLU A 22 -28.13 -17.43 57.28
N ARG A 23 -28.27 -18.51 56.48
CA ARG A 23 -29.43 -19.43 56.25
C ARG A 23 -30.77 -18.90 55.67
N VAL A 24 -31.61 -19.65 54.95
CA VAL A 24 -31.59 -20.84 54.04
C VAL A 24 -32.99 -20.87 53.39
N ALA A 25 -33.02 -21.15 52.08
CA ALA A 25 -34.06 -21.73 51.21
C ALA A 25 -35.57 -21.50 51.46
N VAL A 26 -36.27 -21.11 50.38
CA VAL A 26 -37.48 -21.80 49.92
C VAL A 26 -37.48 -21.85 48.38
N MET A 27 -37.53 -23.06 47.83
CA MET A 27 -37.77 -23.32 46.42
C MET A 27 -39.28 -23.54 46.24
N ARG A 28 -39.95 -22.82 45.33
CA ARG A 28 -41.13 -23.36 44.62
C ARG A 28 -41.50 -22.56 43.37
N ALA A 29 -41.69 -23.35 42.33
CA ALA A 29 -41.84 -23.06 40.92
C ALA A 29 -43.06 -22.22 40.48
N ARG A 30 -42.99 -21.86 39.18
CA ARG A 30 -44.06 -21.57 38.19
C ARG A 30 -44.26 -20.08 37.89
N ARG A 31 -43.81 -19.60 36.73
CA ARG A 31 -44.52 -19.65 35.43
C ARG A 31 -43.66 -19.01 34.33
N LEU A 32 -43.74 -19.63 33.16
CA LEU A 32 -43.19 -19.22 31.87
C LEU A 32 -43.81 -17.88 31.40
N VAL A 33 -43.04 -17.12 30.62
CA VAL A 33 -43.34 -16.61 29.27
C VAL A 33 -42.64 -15.26 29.03
N ALA A 34 -41.65 -15.33 28.15
CA ALA A 34 -41.12 -14.34 27.20
C ALA A 34 -41.41 -12.83 27.38
N ALA A 35 -40.33 -12.04 27.43
CA ALA A 35 -40.29 -10.74 26.76
C ALA A 35 -38.86 -10.49 26.24
N ALA A 36 -38.74 -10.69 24.92
CA ALA A 36 -37.73 -10.27 23.95
C ALA A 36 -36.44 -9.60 24.45
N SER A 37 -35.34 -10.30 24.17
CA SER A 37 -34.01 -9.76 23.93
C SER A 37 -34.03 -8.70 22.81
N LEU A 38 -33.80 -7.45 23.16
CA LEU A 38 -33.46 -6.33 22.27
C LEU A 38 -32.39 -5.56 23.08
N VAL A 39 -31.10 -5.56 22.73
CA VAL A 39 -30.52 -4.96 21.52
C VAL A 39 -29.32 -5.79 21.06
N VAL A 40 -29.50 -6.52 19.95
CA VAL A 40 -28.43 -6.94 19.05
C VAL A 40 -28.39 -5.89 17.94
N GLY A 41 -27.19 -5.40 17.59
CA GLY A 41 -26.97 -4.71 16.32
C GLY A 41 -26.47 -3.26 16.42
N LEU A 42 -25.26 -3.07 16.96
CA LEU A 42 -24.47 -1.85 16.73
C LEU A 42 -23.06 -2.21 16.23
N VAL A 43 -22.96 -3.25 15.40
CA VAL A 43 -21.72 -3.66 14.73
C VAL A 43 -22.06 -4.09 13.31
N ALA A 44 -22.34 -3.14 12.42
CA ALA A 44 -22.43 -3.38 10.96
C ALA A 44 -22.40 -2.06 10.14
N LEU A 45 -21.62 -1.07 10.55
CA LEU A 45 -21.26 0.07 9.69
C LEU A 45 -19.74 0.13 9.44
N SER A 46 -19.09 -1.03 9.36
CA SER A 46 -17.76 -1.14 8.73
C SER A 46 -17.84 -1.15 7.19
N GLY A 47 -19.01 -0.85 6.62
CA GLY A 47 -19.24 -0.78 5.19
C GLY A 47 -18.77 0.57 4.62
N CYS A 48 -17.70 0.51 3.83
CA CYS A 48 -17.09 1.59 3.05
C CYS A 48 -16.31 2.63 3.88
N ARG A 49 -15.10 2.25 4.32
CA ARG A 49 -14.04 3.15 4.79
C ARG A 49 -13.49 4.03 3.64
N THR A 50 -14.38 4.67 2.87
CA THR A 50 -14.05 5.62 1.81
C THR A 50 -14.48 6.99 2.30
N GLU A 51 -13.66 7.59 3.15
CA GLU A 51 -13.80 8.98 3.50
C GLU A 51 -13.26 9.82 2.31
N PRO A 52 -14.05 10.71 1.71
CA PRO A 52 -13.67 11.38 0.46
C PRO A 52 -12.42 12.27 0.57
N GLY A 53 -12.00 12.61 1.80
CA GLY A 53 -10.78 13.36 2.07
C GLY A 53 -9.53 12.49 2.26
N VAL A 54 -9.62 11.17 2.19
CA VAL A 54 -8.49 10.24 2.38
C VAL A 54 -8.11 9.57 1.07
N ALA A 55 -6.83 9.68 0.73
CA ALA A 55 -6.22 9.05 -0.44
C ALA A 55 -5.85 7.59 -0.17
N ALA A 56 -5.31 7.30 1.01
CA ALA A 56 -4.97 5.95 1.44
C ALA A 56 -4.87 5.85 2.97
N TYR A 57 -5.01 4.63 3.48
CA TYR A 57 -4.72 4.26 4.86
C TYR A 57 -3.55 3.27 4.89
N VAL A 58 -2.69 3.42 5.90
CA VAL A 58 -1.60 2.48 6.23
C VAL A 58 -1.70 2.19 7.72
N GLY A 59 -2.29 1.05 8.07
CA GLY A 59 -2.72 0.73 9.44
C GLY A 59 -3.67 1.79 10.00
N ASP A 60 -3.19 2.51 11.02
CA ASP A 60 -3.92 3.60 11.68
C ASP A 60 -3.63 4.99 11.08
N GLN A 61 -2.62 5.10 10.21
CA GLN A 61 -2.27 6.36 9.55
C GLN A 61 -3.15 6.63 8.34
N ASN A 62 -3.40 7.90 8.07
CA ASN A 62 -4.14 8.35 6.89
C ASN A 62 -3.31 9.33 6.07
N ILE A 63 -3.33 9.13 4.75
CA ILE A 63 -2.78 10.06 3.77
C ILE A 63 -3.96 10.82 3.19
N THR A 64 -4.02 12.13 3.42
CA THR A 64 -5.17 12.96 3.00
C THR A 64 -5.04 13.47 1.57
N GLU A 65 -6.18 13.72 0.94
CA GLU A 65 -6.24 14.38 -0.36
C GLU A 65 -5.62 15.78 -0.34
N ASN A 66 -5.81 16.52 0.75
CA ASN A 66 -5.21 17.84 0.92
C ASN A 66 -3.67 17.78 0.91
N THR A 67 -3.08 16.75 1.51
CA THR A 67 -1.62 16.52 1.45
C THR A 67 -1.17 16.34 0.00
N VAL A 68 -1.89 15.51 -0.75
CA VAL A 68 -1.58 15.23 -2.16
C VAL A 68 -1.73 16.48 -3.03
N ASP A 69 -2.80 17.26 -2.83
CA ASP A 69 -3.03 18.54 -3.51
C ASP A 69 -1.91 19.53 -3.23
N SER A 70 -1.54 19.70 -1.95
CA SER A 70 -0.53 20.67 -1.54
C SER A 70 0.83 20.39 -2.19
N LEU A 71 1.24 19.11 -2.28
CA LEU A 71 2.49 18.71 -2.92
C LEU A 71 2.48 18.98 -4.43
N LEU A 72 1.37 18.68 -5.10
CA LEU A 72 1.25 18.94 -6.54
C LEU A 72 1.19 20.44 -6.86
N ASP A 73 0.51 21.23 -6.04
CA ASP A 73 0.41 22.67 -6.22
C ASP A 73 1.77 23.35 -6.00
N GLU A 74 2.51 22.97 -4.97
CA GLU A 74 3.89 23.44 -4.74
C GLU A 74 4.79 23.19 -5.95
N LEU A 75 4.73 21.99 -6.53
CA LEU A 75 5.53 21.65 -7.70
C LEU A 75 5.12 22.43 -8.96
N ARG A 76 3.82 22.69 -9.15
CA ARG A 76 3.30 23.50 -10.26
C ARG A 76 3.74 24.95 -10.13
N GLU A 77 3.63 25.53 -8.94
CA GLU A 77 4.06 26.91 -8.65
C GLU A 77 5.57 27.09 -8.88
N SER A 78 6.36 26.11 -8.41
CA SER A 78 7.81 26.12 -8.58
C SER A 78 8.23 25.95 -10.04
N SER A 79 7.53 25.09 -10.80
CA SER A 79 7.79 24.88 -12.22
C SER A 79 7.40 26.08 -13.08
N ALA A 80 6.30 26.77 -12.73
CA ALA A 80 5.89 28.01 -13.39
C ALA A 80 6.88 29.17 -13.17
N SER A 81 7.64 29.12 -12.08
CA SER A 81 8.63 30.14 -11.71
C SER A 81 10.02 29.87 -12.32
N THR A 82 10.24 28.69 -12.88
CA THR A 82 11.52 28.30 -13.46
C THR A 82 11.48 28.56 -14.97
N GLU A 83 12.16 29.61 -15.43
CA GLU A 83 12.34 29.85 -16.86
C GLU A 83 13.06 28.65 -17.50
N THR A 84 12.62 28.31 -18.72
CA THR A 84 13.11 27.21 -19.58
C THR A 84 14.58 26.87 -19.34
N PRO A 85 14.95 25.59 -19.12
CA PRO A 85 16.34 25.23 -18.86
C PRO A 85 17.25 25.72 -20.00
N GLU A 86 18.09 26.71 -19.72
CA GLU A 86 19.02 27.33 -20.69
C GLU A 86 20.05 26.35 -21.27
N LEU A 87 20.11 25.12 -20.75
CA LEU A 87 21.10 24.10 -21.09
C LEU A 87 20.53 22.85 -21.77
N GLY A 88 19.29 22.88 -22.29
CA GLY A 88 18.76 21.78 -23.10
C GLY A 88 18.60 20.44 -22.36
N GLY A 89 18.55 20.47 -21.02
CA GLY A 89 18.20 19.32 -20.20
C GLY A 89 16.72 18.92 -20.35
N PRO A 90 16.34 17.70 -19.95
CA PRO A 90 14.93 17.32 -19.89
C PRO A 90 14.17 18.31 -19.00
N GLY A 91 13.01 18.76 -19.48
CA GLY A 91 12.15 19.66 -18.72
C GLY A 91 11.65 19.01 -17.43
N PRO A 92 11.12 19.81 -16.48
CA PRO A 92 10.59 19.30 -15.22
C PRO A 92 9.53 18.22 -15.47
N GLN A 93 9.73 17.04 -14.89
CA GLN A 93 8.77 15.94 -14.94
C GLN A 93 7.94 15.99 -13.66
N LEU A 94 6.74 16.59 -13.77
CA LEU A 94 5.79 16.62 -12.67
C LEU A 94 5.21 15.21 -12.44
N PRO A 95 5.19 14.71 -11.19
CA PRO A 95 4.55 13.45 -10.89
C PRO A 95 3.04 13.56 -11.10
N SER A 96 2.45 12.46 -11.55
CA SER A 96 1.01 12.24 -11.49
C SER A 96 0.54 12.15 -10.05
N ARG A 97 -0.78 12.30 -9.87
CA ARG A 97 -1.39 12.20 -8.55
C ARG A 97 -1.21 10.82 -7.92
N SER A 98 -1.31 9.75 -8.72
CA SER A 98 -1.11 8.39 -8.24
C SER A 98 0.35 8.14 -7.82
N GLU A 99 1.33 8.74 -8.52
CA GLU A 99 2.74 8.64 -8.11
C GLU A 99 3.01 9.32 -6.77
N VAL A 100 2.40 10.48 -6.51
CA VAL A 100 2.48 11.14 -5.20
C VAL A 100 1.88 10.26 -4.11
N VAL A 101 0.68 9.70 -4.34
CA VAL A 101 0.05 8.81 -3.36
C VAL A 101 0.89 7.54 -3.13
N GLY A 102 1.39 6.91 -4.19
CA GLY A 102 2.24 5.72 -4.10
C GLY A 102 3.51 5.99 -3.31
N THR A 103 4.15 7.14 -3.52
CA THR A 103 5.33 7.58 -2.76
C THR A 103 5.02 7.73 -1.27
N LEU A 104 3.92 8.41 -0.93
CA LEU A 104 3.51 8.62 0.46
C LEU A 104 3.13 7.30 1.15
N VAL A 105 2.36 6.45 0.47
CA VAL A 105 1.94 5.14 1.00
C VAL A 105 3.15 4.26 1.27
N LEU A 106 4.05 4.12 0.27
CA LEU A 106 5.22 3.27 0.43
C LEU A 106 6.21 3.84 1.45
N GLY A 107 6.32 5.16 1.56
CA GLY A 107 7.10 5.83 2.61
C GLY A 107 6.64 5.42 4.00
N GLU A 108 5.34 5.53 4.25
CA GLU A 108 4.73 5.15 5.53
C GLU A 108 4.90 3.65 5.83
N VAL A 109 4.67 2.78 4.83
CA VAL A 109 4.91 1.33 4.97
C VAL A 109 6.37 1.05 5.33
N CYS A 110 7.32 1.72 4.66
CA CYS A 110 8.74 1.52 4.93
C CYS A 110 9.16 2.01 6.32
N ASP A 111 8.63 3.16 6.75
CA ASP A 111 8.91 3.72 8.08
C ASP A 111 8.39 2.79 9.19
N GLN A 112 7.16 2.25 9.04
CA GLN A 112 6.60 1.28 9.99
C GLN A 112 7.40 -0.03 9.98
N ALA A 113 7.69 -0.59 8.81
CA ALA A 113 8.53 -1.79 8.66
C ALA A 113 9.90 -1.63 9.31
N SER A 114 10.54 -0.48 9.10
CA SER A 114 11.86 -0.19 9.66
C SER A 114 11.81 -0.02 11.17
N ALA A 115 10.77 0.62 11.70
CA ALA A 115 10.58 0.78 13.14
C ALA A 115 10.35 -0.57 13.85
N ASP A 116 9.50 -1.43 13.29
CA ASP A 116 9.12 -2.70 13.90
C ASP A 116 10.25 -3.75 13.83
N GLN A 117 10.93 -3.83 12.68
CA GLN A 117 11.99 -4.82 12.44
C GLN A 117 13.39 -4.30 12.80
N GLY A 118 13.52 -3.02 13.18
CA GLY A 118 14.79 -2.38 13.50
C GLY A 118 15.72 -2.22 12.30
N TYR A 119 15.17 -2.11 11.08
CA TYR A 119 15.98 -1.85 9.89
C TYR A 119 16.62 -0.47 9.96
N GLN A 120 17.82 -0.38 9.39
CA GLN A 120 18.59 0.85 9.35
C GLN A 120 19.00 1.14 7.91
N PRO A 121 18.83 2.38 7.42
CA PRO A 121 19.30 2.77 6.10
C PRO A 121 20.78 2.44 5.91
N ARG A 122 21.10 1.82 4.78
CA ARG A 122 22.49 1.53 4.39
C ARG A 122 23.12 2.69 3.64
N GLU A 123 22.29 3.43 2.91
CA GLU A 123 22.68 4.57 2.12
C GLU A 123 21.78 5.75 2.44
N ARG A 124 22.31 6.96 2.26
CA ARG A 124 21.53 8.19 2.38
C ARG A 124 21.37 8.79 0.98
N VAL A 125 20.12 8.91 0.56
CA VAL A 125 19.76 9.58 -0.68
C VAL A 125 19.46 11.03 -0.35
N GLU A 126 20.25 11.95 -0.92
CA GLU A 126 20.07 13.39 -0.69
C GLU A 126 19.01 13.96 -1.66
N PRO A 127 18.16 14.90 -1.22
CA PRO A 127 17.13 15.52 -2.08
C PRO A 127 17.65 16.06 -3.41
N VAL A 128 18.88 16.61 -3.43
CA VAL A 128 19.52 17.11 -4.65
C VAL A 128 19.73 16.03 -5.72
N GLN A 129 19.96 14.77 -5.32
CA GLN A 129 20.16 13.67 -6.26
C GLN A 129 18.83 13.32 -6.96
N VAL A 130 17.75 13.28 -6.20
CA VAL A 130 16.39 13.02 -6.71
C VAL A 130 15.91 14.18 -7.59
N ALA A 131 16.08 15.42 -7.12
CA ALA A 131 15.78 16.63 -7.88
C ALA A 131 16.44 16.65 -9.25
N GLY A 132 17.74 16.33 -9.32
CA GLY A 132 18.47 16.30 -10.59
C GLY A 132 17.94 15.29 -11.60
N GLN A 133 17.39 14.17 -11.13
CA GLN A 133 16.78 13.14 -12.00
C GLN A 133 15.42 13.58 -12.55
N LEU A 134 14.62 14.27 -11.72
CA LEU A 134 13.25 14.67 -12.07
C LEU A 134 13.17 16.07 -12.69
N GLY A 135 14.25 16.85 -12.62
CA GLY A 135 14.24 18.28 -12.98
C GLY A 135 13.37 19.11 -12.05
N LEU A 136 13.25 18.72 -10.77
CA LEU A 136 12.41 19.39 -9.77
C LEU A 136 13.27 20.15 -8.74
N PRO A 137 12.70 21.13 -8.01
CA PRO A 137 13.44 21.83 -6.95
C PRO A 137 13.80 20.87 -5.81
N PRO A 138 15.07 20.85 -5.34
CA PRO A 138 15.50 19.96 -4.26
C PRO A 138 14.85 20.28 -2.91
N GLU A 139 14.38 21.51 -2.73
CA GLU A 139 13.72 21.95 -1.51
C GLU A 139 12.23 21.55 -1.44
N SER A 140 11.67 21.08 -2.56
CA SER A 140 10.25 20.74 -2.60
C SER A 140 9.92 19.58 -1.66
N GLU A 141 8.77 19.65 -0.98
CA GLU A 141 8.38 18.61 -0.02
C GLU A 141 8.27 17.23 -0.68
N TYR A 142 7.78 17.16 -1.93
CA TYR A 142 7.72 15.90 -2.68
C TYR A 142 9.11 15.28 -2.90
N VAL A 143 10.11 16.09 -3.30
CA VAL A 143 11.47 15.58 -3.51
C VAL A 143 12.10 15.11 -2.19
N ARG A 144 11.84 15.82 -1.08
CA ARG A 144 12.29 15.40 0.25
C ARG A 144 11.65 14.08 0.69
N GLN A 145 10.34 13.91 0.46
CA GLN A 145 9.63 12.67 0.77
C GLN A 145 10.15 11.50 -0.07
N LEU A 146 10.37 11.70 -1.36
CA LEU A 146 10.90 10.68 -2.24
C LEU A 146 12.35 10.29 -1.88
N ALA A 147 13.19 11.26 -1.50
CA ALA A 147 14.54 10.99 -1.00
C ALA A 147 14.53 10.23 0.33
N ALA A 148 13.60 10.56 1.24
CA ALA A 148 13.39 9.83 2.49
C ALA A 148 12.94 8.39 2.23
N LEU A 149 12.00 8.18 1.31
CA LEU A 149 11.57 6.85 0.87
C LEU A 149 12.76 6.02 0.36
N TYR A 150 13.54 6.53 -0.60
CA TYR A 150 14.68 5.78 -1.11
C TYR A 150 15.76 5.51 -0.05
N THR A 151 15.97 6.44 0.87
CA THR A 151 16.83 6.22 2.04
C THR A 151 16.31 5.07 2.91
N CYS A 152 15.01 5.04 3.20
CA CYS A 152 14.38 3.96 3.96
C CYS A 152 14.51 2.61 3.23
N LEU A 153 14.16 2.56 1.94
CA LEU A 153 14.25 1.34 1.12
C LEU A 153 15.66 0.75 1.09
N SER A 154 16.71 1.58 1.18
CA SER A 154 18.11 1.11 1.25
C SER A 154 18.40 0.23 2.47
N GLY A 155 17.60 0.35 3.53
CA GLY A 155 17.74 -0.40 4.77
C GLY A 155 17.04 -1.75 4.77
N LEU A 156 16.09 -1.97 3.86
CA LEU A 156 15.31 -3.20 3.80
C LEU A 156 16.18 -4.41 3.41
N PRO A 157 15.86 -5.61 3.91
CA PRO A 157 16.55 -6.81 3.48
C PRO A 157 16.29 -7.03 1.98
N MET A 158 17.36 -7.29 1.24
CA MET A 158 17.24 -7.86 -0.09
C MET A 158 16.73 -9.29 0.12
N GLY A 159 15.53 -9.61 -0.39
CA GLY A 159 15.04 -10.99 -0.40
C GLY A 159 15.97 -11.90 -1.21
N ASP A 160 15.73 -13.21 -1.16
CA ASP A 160 16.53 -14.16 -1.92
C ASP A 160 16.42 -13.89 -3.43
N SER A 161 17.57 -13.69 -4.08
CA SER A 161 17.68 -13.52 -5.54
C SER A 161 17.54 -14.89 -6.21
N VAL A 162 16.29 -15.29 -6.46
CA VAL A 162 15.93 -16.53 -7.15
C VAL A 162 15.68 -16.24 -8.63
N ALA A 163 15.89 -17.23 -9.49
CA ALA A 163 15.55 -17.13 -10.90
C ALA A 163 14.07 -16.70 -11.08
N PRO A 164 13.76 -15.79 -12.01
CA PRO A 164 12.38 -15.38 -12.27
C PRO A 164 11.54 -16.58 -12.73
N THR A 165 10.28 -16.61 -12.32
CA THR A 165 9.33 -17.58 -12.88
C THR A 165 8.96 -17.20 -14.32
N GLU A 166 8.46 -18.16 -15.11
CA GLU A 166 7.95 -17.89 -16.47
C GLU A 166 6.84 -16.83 -16.45
N GLN A 167 5.97 -16.85 -15.44
CA GLN A 167 4.92 -15.86 -15.28
C GLN A 167 5.49 -14.45 -15.02
N GLU A 168 6.49 -14.33 -14.14
CA GLU A 168 7.12 -13.04 -13.87
C GLU A 168 7.81 -12.47 -15.10
N LEU A 169 8.47 -13.31 -15.90
CA LEU A 169 9.05 -12.88 -17.18
C LEU A 169 7.96 -12.44 -18.16
N ALA A 170 6.86 -13.19 -18.26
CA ALA A 170 5.75 -12.83 -19.13
C ALA A 170 5.11 -11.48 -18.73
N GLU A 171 4.95 -11.21 -17.43
CA GLU A 171 4.45 -9.93 -16.91
C GLU A 171 5.38 -8.76 -17.29
N VAL A 172 6.69 -8.91 -17.09
CA VAL A 172 7.69 -7.89 -17.43
C VAL A 172 7.75 -7.65 -18.94
N ILE A 173 7.68 -8.71 -19.75
CA ILE A 173 7.63 -8.62 -21.21
C ILE A 173 6.36 -7.88 -21.64
N ALA A 174 5.20 -8.22 -21.08
CA ALA A 174 3.93 -7.57 -21.39
C ALA A 174 3.95 -6.07 -21.02
N ALA A 175 4.54 -5.72 -19.87
CA ALA A 175 4.72 -4.33 -19.46
C ALA A 175 5.62 -3.57 -20.45
N GLY A 176 6.77 -4.14 -20.81
CA GLY A 176 7.68 -3.50 -21.75
C GLY A 176 7.11 -3.37 -23.18
N ARG A 177 6.27 -4.29 -23.62
CA ARG A 177 5.52 -4.18 -24.88
C ARG A 177 4.46 -3.10 -24.83
N THR A 178 3.70 -3.05 -23.74
CA THR A 178 2.67 -2.01 -23.52
C THR A 178 3.28 -0.62 -23.52
N ALA A 179 4.48 -0.48 -22.95
CA ALA A 179 5.24 0.76 -22.95
C ALA A 179 5.99 1.05 -24.28
N GLY A 180 5.98 0.14 -25.24
CA GLY A 180 6.70 0.28 -26.51
C GLY A 180 8.22 0.15 -26.42
N VAL A 181 8.76 -0.27 -25.27
CA VAL A 181 10.21 -0.50 -25.07
C VAL A 181 10.65 -1.83 -25.68
N ILE A 182 9.76 -2.83 -25.65
CA ILE A 182 10.00 -4.16 -26.23
C ILE A 182 9.24 -4.28 -27.56
N PRO A 183 9.91 -4.46 -28.71
CA PRO A 183 9.25 -4.56 -30.01
C PRO A 183 8.29 -5.75 -30.09
N ALA A 184 7.06 -5.53 -30.54
CA ALA A 184 5.97 -6.52 -30.57
C ALA A 184 6.30 -7.82 -31.36
N ASP A 185 7.24 -7.75 -32.29
CA ASP A 185 7.69 -8.83 -33.16
C ASP A 185 8.88 -9.64 -32.59
N THR A 186 9.51 -9.19 -31.51
CA THR A 186 10.60 -9.92 -30.87
C THR A 186 10.04 -11.16 -30.15
N PRO A 187 10.55 -12.38 -30.37
CA PRO A 187 10.08 -13.59 -29.67
C PRO A 187 10.31 -13.54 -28.15
N ASP A 188 9.37 -14.06 -27.37
CA ASP A 188 9.40 -14.00 -25.89
C ASP A 188 10.61 -14.73 -25.29
N ASP A 189 11.06 -15.83 -25.88
CA ASP A 189 12.24 -16.59 -25.42
C ASP A 189 13.54 -15.79 -25.57
N VAL A 190 13.65 -15.00 -26.64
CA VAL A 190 14.77 -14.07 -26.85
C VAL A 190 14.76 -12.96 -25.80
N VAL A 191 13.59 -12.37 -25.55
CA VAL A 191 13.46 -11.29 -24.56
C VAL A 191 13.68 -11.82 -23.14
N ALA A 192 13.11 -12.98 -22.80
CA ALA A 192 13.30 -13.63 -21.51
C ALA A 192 14.78 -13.90 -21.22
N GLY A 193 15.53 -14.41 -22.21
CA GLY A 193 16.96 -14.62 -22.08
C GLY A 193 17.79 -13.34 -21.87
N GLN A 194 17.30 -12.18 -22.32
CA GLN A 194 17.93 -10.88 -22.08
C GLN A 194 17.54 -10.27 -20.72
N LEU A 195 16.32 -10.54 -20.25
CA LEU A 195 15.78 -10.03 -19.00
C LEU A 195 16.24 -10.81 -17.77
N ASP A 196 16.53 -12.11 -17.89
CA ASP A 196 16.98 -12.94 -16.77
C ASP A 196 18.42 -12.62 -16.33
N GLY A 197 18.56 -11.48 -15.65
CA GLY A 197 19.81 -10.99 -15.07
C GLY A 197 19.66 -10.61 -13.60
N PRO A 198 20.78 -10.29 -12.92
CA PRO A 198 20.80 -9.93 -11.51
C PRO A 198 19.82 -8.80 -11.16
N GLN A 199 19.73 -7.77 -12.01
CA GLN A 199 18.87 -6.61 -11.79
C GLN A 199 17.38 -6.97 -11.74
N LEU A 200 16.91 -7.85 -12.63
CA LEU A 200 15.51 -8.30 -12.59
C LEU A 200 15.25 -9.13 -11.33
N ARG A 201 16.17 -10.03 -10.98
CA ARG A 201 16.02 -10.88 -9.80
C ARG A 201 16.00 -10.08 -8.50
N GLU A 202 16.84 -9.05 -8.40
CA GLU A 202 16.83 -8.09 -7.30
C GLU A 202 15.52 -7.30 -7.26
N GLY A 203 15.06 -6.76 -8.40
CA GLY A 203 13.77 -6.06 -8.48
C GLY A 203 12.57 -6.92 -8.07
N LEU A 204 12.55 -8.19 -8.49
CA LEU A 204 11.52 -9.16 -8.08
C LEU A 204 11.61 -9.51 -6.59
N ALA A 205 12.81 -9.66 -6.05
CA ALA A 205 13.00 -9.87 -4.61
C ALA A 205 12.50 -8.66 -3.80
N SER A 206 12.84 -7.44 -4.21
CA SER A 206 12.32 -6.21 -3.61
C SER A 206 10.80 -6.11 -3.71
N ARG A 207 10.21 -6.43 -4.87
CA ARG A 207 8.74 -6.47 -5.04
C ARG A 207 8.09 -7.37 -3.99
N ARG A 208 8.63 -8.56 -3.75
CA ARG A 208 8.07 -9.53 -2.79
C ARG A 208 8.13 -9.01 -1.36
N VAL A 209 9.28 -8.49 -0.93
CA VAL A 209 9.46 -7.91 0.41
C VAL A 209 8.51 -6.74 0.63
N LEU A 210 8.36 -5.85 -0.35
CA LEU A 210 7.47 -4.70 -0.26
C LEU A 210 5.99 -5.08 -0.32
N ALA A 211 5.63 -6.09 -1.11
CA ALA A 211 4.26 -6.60 -1.17
C ALA A 211 3.86 -7.27 0.17
N GLU A 212 4.78 -8.01 0.79
CA GLU A 212 4.58 -8.60 2.11
C GLU A 212 4.38 -7.51 3.17
N ALA A 213 5.24 -6.50 3.20
CA ALA A 213 5.10 -5.36 4.11
C ALA A 213 3.78 -4.60 3.89
N ALA A 214 3.42 -4.29 2.64
CA ALA A 214 2.15 -3.62 2.34
C ALA A 214 0.93 -4.43 2.79
N GLY A 215 1.02 -5.76 2.74
CA GLY A 215 -0.01 -6.65 3.28
C GLY A 215 -0.04 -6.71 4.81
N GLU A 216 1.12 -6.68 5.48
CA GLU A 216 1.23 -6.69 6.94
C GLU A 216 0.68 -5.41 7.58
N TYR A 217 0.86 -4.26 6.92
CA TYR A 217 0.40 -2.95 7.39
C TYR A 217 -1.00 -2.53 6.90
N ASP A 218 -1.81 -3.49 6.45
CA ASP A 218 -3.22 -3.28 6.05
C ASP A 218 -3.44 -2.07 5.12
N VAL A 219 -2.61 -1.93 4.08
CA VAL A 219 -2.72 -0.81 3.14
C VAL A 219 -4.07 -0.86 2.44
N THR A 220 -4.85 0.22 2.55
CA THR A 220 -6.15 0.39 1.89
C THR A 220 -6.13 1.66 1.07
N VAL A 221 -6.41 1.57 -0.23
CA VAL A 221 -6.29 2.72 -1.14
C VAL A 221 -7.66 3.19 -1.62
N ASN A 222 -7.84 4.51 -1.72
CA ASN A 222 -9.05 5.08 -2.28
C ASN A 222 -9.29 4.53 -3.70
N PRO A 223 -10.49 4.04 -4.04
CA PRO A 223 -10.78 3.44 -5.34
C PRO A 223 -10.36 4.24 -6.56
N ARG A 224 -10.32 5.57 -6.45
CA ARG A 224 -9.85 6.49 -7.50
C ARG A 224 -8.40 6.27 -7.94
N TYR A 225 -7.56 5.69 -7.09
CA TYR A 225 -6.14 5.44 -7.36
C TYR A 225 -5.83 3.98 -7.65
N ARG A 226 -6.83 3.09 -7.66
CA ARG A 226 -6.61 1.65 -7.87
C ARG A 226 -6.52 1.31 -9.36
N PRO A 227 -5.63 0.39 -9.76
CA PRO A 227 -4.55 -0.18 -8.95
C PRO A 227 -3.48 0.88 -8.64
N LEU A 228 -3.02 0.93 -7.38
CA LEU A 228 -1.94 1.82 -6.99
C LEU A 228 -0.62 1.03 -7.03
N GLU A 229 0.26 1.40 -7.94
CA GLU A 229 1.52 0.70 -8.15
C GLU A 229 2.71 1.62 -7.91
N PHE A 230 3.80 1.07 -7.35
CA PHE A 230 5.07 1.76 -7.23
C PHE A 230 6.17 1.00 -7.98
N PRO A 231 6.92 1.65 -8.89
CA PRO A 231 7.98 0.99 -9.64
C PRO A 231 9.17 0.64 -8.74
N VAL A 232 9.54 -0.63 -8.69
CA VAL A 232 10.77 -1.10 -8.00
C VAL A 232 11.92 -1.33 -8.99
N LEU A 233 11.58 -1.55 -10.26
CA LEU A 233 12.52 -1.60 -11.37
C LEU A 233 11.86 -0.93 -12.58
N SER A 234 12.62 -0.15 -13.33
CA SER A 234 12.13 0.59 -14.50
C SER A 234 12.99 0.29 -15.72
N PHE A 235 12.38 0.19 -16.90
CA PHE A 235 13.09 0.12 -18.18
C PHE A 235 13.77 1.45 -18.52
N SER A 236 13.09 2.55 -18.20
CA SER A 236 13.53 3.92 -18.39
C SER A 236 12.79 4.82 -17.39
N PRO A 237 13.19 6.10 -17.21
CA PRO A 237 12.43 7.03 -16.39
C PRO A 237 10.95 7.04 -16.78
N GLY A 238 10.05 6.87 -15.80
CA GLY A 238 8.60 6.82 -16.00
C GLY A 238 8.05 5.52 -16.61
N VAL A 239 8.88 4.50 -16.88
CA VAL A 239 8.44 3.23 -17.48
C VAL A 239 8.82 2.06 -16.60
N ALA A 240 7.86 1.57 -15.81
CA ALA A 240 8.06 0.44 -14.90
C ALA A 240 8.28 -0.87 -15.64
N ALA A 241 9.24 -1.67 -15.17
CA ALA A 241 9.48 -3.06 -15.55
C ALA A 241 8.92 -4.02 -14.48
N VAL A 242 9.14 -3.69 -13.21
CA VAL A 242 8.58 -4.41 -12.06
C VAL A 242 7.97 -3.37 -11.13
N SER A 243 6.71 -3.57 -10.78
CA SER A 243 5.98 -2.73 -9.82
C SER A 243 5.53 -3.56 -8.62
N VAL A 244 5.44 -2.92 -7.45
CA VAL A 244 4.73 -3.45 -6.29
C VAL A 244 3.33 -2.84 -6.25
N LEU A 245 2.31 -3.68 -6.09
CA LEU A 245 0.93 -3.24 -5.86
C LEU A 245 0.78 -2.83 -4.40
N LEU A 246 0.24 -1.63 -4.18
CA LEU A 246 -0.04 -1.06 -2.86
C LEU A 246 -1.54 -1.10 -2.63
N GLY A 247 -1.96 -1.92 -1.66
CA GLY A 247 -3.37 -2.13 -1.35
C GLY A 247 -4.09 -3.02 -2.36
N GLU A 248 -5.37 -2.73 -2.61
CA GLU A 248 -6.23 -3.63 -3.39
C GLU A 248 -5.99 -3.52 -4.90
N PRO A 249 -6.16 -4.63 -5.66
CA PRO A 249 -6.09 -4.59 -7.12
C PRO A 249 -7.16 -3.65 -7.69
N GLY A 250 -6.94 -3.22 -8.93
CA GLY A 250 -7.94 -2.50 -9.70
C GLY A 250 -9.26 -3.27 -9.68
N SER A 251 -10.35 -2.60 -9.35
CA SER A 251 -11.67 -3.19 -9.52
C SER A 251 -11.92 -3.30 -11.03
N ASP A 252 -11.79 -4.50 -11.58
CA ASP A 252 -12.37 -4.82 -12.88
C ASP A 252 -13.78 -4.26 -12.88
N ALA A 253 -14.01 -3.28 -13.76
CA ALA A 253 -15.29 -2.63 -13.86
C ALA A 253 -16.36 -3.69 -14.11
N VAL A 254 -17.49 -3.53 -13.42
CA VAL A 254 -18.78 -4.21 -13.65
C VAL A 254 -18.88 -4.66 -15.12
N THR A 255 -18.75 -5.96 -15.38
CA THR A 255 -19.27 -6.51 -16.64
C THR A 255 -20.78 -6.32 -16.58
N ASP A 256 -21.28 -5.43 -17.42
CA ASP A 256 -22.70 -5.23 -17.61
C ASP A 256 -23.32 -6.59 -17.92
N VAL A 257 -23.97 -7.19 -16.91
CA VAL A 257 -24.74 -8.40 -17.11
C VAL A 257 -25.98 -7.94 -17.85
N SER A 258 -25.85 -7.81 -19.17
CA SER A 258 -26.98 -7.67 -20.08
C SER A 258 -27.94 -8.80 -19.74
N SER A 259 -28.98 -8.47 -18.96
CA SER A 259 -30.09 -9.38 -18.76
C SER A 259 -30.66 -9.65 -20.15
N PRO A 260 -30.70 -10.91 -20.62
CA PRO A 260 -31.24 -11.19 -21.93
C PRO A 260 -32.66 -10.64 -21.99
N GLU A 261 -32.89 -9.76 -22.97
CA GLU A 261 -34.18 -9.18 -23.28
C GLU A 261 -35.21 -10.32 -23.40
N PRO A 262 -36.33 -10.28 -22.65
CA PRO A 262 -37.33 -11.33 -22.73
C PRO A 262 -37.86 -11.39 -24.17
N LEU A 263 -37.70 -12.53 -24.83
CA LEU A 263 -38.29 -12.77 -26.14
C LEU A 263 -39.80 -12.47 -26.07
N PRO A 264 -40.36 -11.70 -27.01
CA PRO A 264 -41.79 -11.46 -27.06
C PRO A 264 -42.53 -12.80 -27.25
N PRO A 265 -43.72 -12.96 -26.66
CA PRO A 265 -44.48 -14.19 -26.77
C PRO A 265 -44.82 -14.46 -28.25
N THR A 266 -44.26 -15.54 -28.79
CA THR A 266 -44.68 -16.12 -30.06
C THR A 266 -46.18 -16.40 -29.98
N GLY A 267 -46.95 -15.65 -30.75
CA GLY A 267 -48.40 -15.78 -30.85
C GLY A 267 -48.78 -17.21 -31.22
N ALA A 268 -49.45 -17.89 -30.30
CA ALA A 268 -50.28 -19.03 -30.62
C ALA A 268 -51.65 -18.52 -31.11
N ASP A 269 -52.13 -19.21 -32.14
CA ASP A 269 -53.53 -19.33 -32.56
C ASP A 269 -54.19 -18.17 -33.31
N GLN A 270 -54.16 -18.30 -34.64
CA GLN A 270 -55.38 -18.10 -35.41
C GLN A 270 -55.52 -19.25 -36.42
N VAL A 271 -56.19 -20.31 -35.96
CA VAL A 271 -56.77 -21.36 -36.80
C VAL A 271 -58.14 -20.87 -37.28
N ALA A 272 -58.42 -21.06 -38.56
CA ALA A 272 -59.73 -20.83 -39.18
C ALA A 272 -60.77 -21.88 -38.78
#